data_AF-D1C2R6-F1
#
_entry.id   AF-D1C2R6-F1
#
_cell.length_a   1.000
_cell.length_b   1.000
_cell.length_c   1.000
_cell.angle_alpha   90.00
_cell.angle_beta   90.00
_cell.angle_gamma   90.00
#
_symmetry.space_group_name_H-M   'P 1'
#
loop_
_entity.id
_entity.type
_entity.pdbx_description
1 polymer ?
#
loop_
_entity_poly.entity_id
_entity_poly.type
_entity_poly.pdbx_seq_one_letter_code
_entity_poly.pdbx_strand_id
1 'polypeptide(L)'
;MRAVEGNVVSEKVPGGSLIAAVLDRELMAWSDRGGASRYLGERWSEQCTVALEEAVGSEVPVPRGRPFTLRAVVRLDENPEIAIQAGQHKLVNPDFVLYGSRDGEEHILQSADAKFAVDTIRSPQVSAAALEALLAVEGGLVGAAIEAKLGGPVGDPYRVEQGVFLSPISPLTDYFLPRVTSGPGAPVDPQEVILLPVDPVAMFTGLPMTRLIGILARIDRLPVSPRENILSAMYYFRLACACAWMWVEEHTPLLSNDPPPEVDPTGLADETSRRVRGAHTAYEVVQEWYETVERVSRSRQEVRSMAVMPVRMREIRAMVEAAGLGEDRGVLRRVRGALERRYRTRLVETVGEIPARPNRPLPAILEDVANASRGLYPELRRLAAELVEREAAEARGER
;
A
#
# COMPACT_ATOMS: atom_id res chain seq x y z
N MET A 1 -10.70 7.37 -30.64
CA MET A 1 -9.87 6.52 -29.74
C MET A 1 -9.64 5.21 -30.47
N ARG A 2 -8.40 4.75 -30.70
CA ARG A 2 -8.18 3.43 -31.33
C ARG A 2 -8.85 2.37 -30.45
N ALA A 3 -9.50 1.38 -31.07
CA ALA A 3 -9.98 0.23 -30.34
C ALA A 3 -8.76 -0.48 -29.73
N VAL A 4 -8.71 -0.56 -28.40
CA VAL A 4 -7.67 -1.30 -27.68
C VAL A 4 -8.21 -2.71 -27.49
N GLU A 5 -7.48 -3.70 -27.97
CA GLU A 5 -7.86 -5.11 -27.84
C GLU A 5 -8.01 -5.47 -26.35
N GLY A 6 -9.02 -6.27 -26.02
CA GLY A 6 -9.33 -6.62 -24.63
C GLY A 6 -9.98 -5.53 -23.79
N ASN A 7 -10.14 -4.29 -24.27
CA ASN A 7 -10.97 -3.28 -23.62
C ASN A 7 -12.45 -3.45 -23.98
N VAL A 8 -13.27 -3.79 -22.99
CA VAL A 8 -14.72 -3.94 -23.16
C VAL A 8 -15.43 -2.62 -22.89
N VAL A 9 -16.33 -2.24 -23.80
CA VAL A 9 -17.26 -1.12 -23.62
C VAL A 9 -18.57 -1.65 -23.03
N SER A 10 -19.04 -1.07 -21.93
CA SER A 10 -20.28 -1.47 -21.26
C SER A 10 -20.79 -0.36 -20.35
N GLU A 11 -22.10 -0.13 -20.34
CA GLU A 11 -22.75 0.78 -19.39
C GLU A 11 -22.75 0.25 -17.95
N LYS A 12 -22.38 -1.03 -17.75
CA LYS A 12 -22.33 -1.66 -16.44
C LYS A 12 -21.07 -1.35 -15.64
N VAL A 13 -20.09 -0.68 -16.25
CA VAL A 13 -18.84 -0.29 -15.59
C VAL A 13 -18.72 1.24 -15.62
N PRO A 14 -18.14 1.85 -14.57
CA PRO A 14 -17.99 3.31 -14.51
C PRO A 14 -17.16 3.82 -15.69
N GLY A 15 -17.57 4.95 -16.25
CA GLY A 15 -16.93 5.55 -17.43
C GLY A 15 -17.14 4.79 -18.75
N GLY A 16 -17.97 3.74 -18.77
CA GLY A 16 -18.45 3.09 -19.99
C GLY A 16 -17.47 2.10 -20.64
N SER A 17 -16.30 1.85 -20.04
CA SER A 17 -15.35 0.82 -20.51
C SER A 17 -14.47 0.29 -19.39
N LEU A 18 -13.90 -0.90 -19.55
CA LEU A 18 -13.01 -1.48 -18.54
C LEU A 18 -11.78 -0.61 -18.26
N ILE A 19 -11.17 0.02 -19.27
CA ILE A 19 -10.05 0.95 -19.06
C ILE A 19 -10.51 2.14 -18.23
N ALA A 20 -11.66 2.74 -18.57
CA ALA A 20 -12.19 3.85 -17.79
C ALA A 20 -12.51 3.42 -16.35
N ALA A 21 -13.01 2.20 -16.17
CA ALA A 21 -13.40 1.68 -14.87
C ALA A 21 -12.22 1.36 -13.95
N VAL A 22 -11.13 0.77 -14.46
CA VAL A 22 -9.93 0.54 -13.63
C VAL A 22 -9.21 1.84 -13.24
N LEU A 23 -9.43 2.91 -14.01
CA LEU A 23 -8.90 4.26 -13.78
C LEU A 23 -9.92 5.18 -13.08
N ASP A 24 -11.07 4.64 -12.68
CA ASP A 24 -12.07 5.41 -11.96
C ASP A 24 -11.48 5.87 -10.61
N ARG A 25 -11.52 7.19 -10.36
CA ARG A 25 -10.83 7.79 -9.22
C ARG A 25 -11.44 7.38 -7.89
N GLU A 26 -12.77 7.21 -7.84
CA GLU A 26 -13.47 6.80 -6.63
C GLU A 26 -13.14 5.35 -6.32
N LEU A 27 -13.23 4.46 -7.32
CA LEU A 27 -12.85 3.07 -7.18
C LEU A 27 -11.38 2.91 -6.77
N MET A 28 -10.46 3.65 -7.38
CA MET A 28 -9.05 3.64 -6.99
C MET A 28 -8.89 4.03 -5.52
N ALA A 29 -9.51 5.15 -5.10
CA ALA A 29 -9.43 5.62 -3.72
C ALA A 29 -9.98 4.61 -2.70
N TRP A 30 -11.10 3.93 -3.00
CA TRP A 30 -11.67 2.92 -2.10
C TRP A 30 -10.86 1.63 -2.10
N SER A 31 -10.46 1.15 -3.28
CA SER A 31 -9.73 -0.11 -3.42
C SER A 31 -8.32 -0.04 -2.83
N ASP A 32 -7.66 1.12 -2.90
CA ASP A 32 -6.33 1.33 -2.33
C ASP A 32 -6.35 1.32 -0.79
N ARG A 33 -7.45 1.75 -0.16
CA ARG A 33 -7.65 1.55 1.30
C ARG A 33 -7.75 0.08 1.68
N GLY A 34 -8.22 -0.75 0.76
CA GLY A 34 -8.19 -2.22 0.85
C GLY A 34 -6.87 -2.85 0.41
N GLY A 35 -5.88 -2.05 0.00
CA GLY A 35 -4.54 -2.52 -0.40
C GLY A 35 -4.40 -2.93 -1.87
N ALA A 36 -5.35 -2.60 -2.76
CA ALA A 36 -5.35 -3.06 -4.14
C ALA A 36 -4.05 -2.76 -4.89
N SER A 37 -3.58 -1.50 -4.90
CA SER A 37 -2.34 -1.15 -5.61
C SER A 37 -1.10 -1.84 -5.04
N ARG A 38 -1.04 -2.09 -3.72
CA ARG A 38 0.05 -2.86 -3.10
C ARG A 38 0.04 -4.30 -3.60
N TYR A 39 -1.11 -4.98 -3.52
CA TYR A 39 -1.22 -6.38 -3.97
C TYR A 39 -0.92 -6.54 -5.47
N LEU A 40 -1.42 -5.62 -6.30
CA LEU A 40 -1.17 -5.65 -7.74
C LEU A 40 0.32 -5.44 -8.05
N GLY A 41 0.97 -4.49 -7.39
CA GLY A 41 2.41 -4.25 -7.56
C GLY A 41 3.27 -5.42 -7.08
N GLU A 42 2.97 -5.96 -5.90
CA GLU A 42 3.68 -7.10 -5.30
C GLU A 42 3.58 -8.35 -6.20
N ARG A 43 2.37 -8.71 -6.65
CA ARG A 43 2.18 -9.85 -7.57
C ARG A 43 2.81 -9.64 -8.93
N TRP A 44 2.85 -8.40 -9.42
CA TRP A 44 3.54 -8.11 -10.66
C TRP A 44 5.05 -8.29 -10.52
N SER A 45 5.63 -7.82 -9.42
CA SER A 45 7.05 -8.04 -9.12
C SER A 45 7.38 -9.54 -9.02
N GLU A 46 6.51 -10.34 -8.40
CA GLU A 46 6.67 -11.81 -8.36
C GLU A 46 6.65 -12.43 -9.77
N GLN A 47 5.74 -12.03 -10.66
CA GLN A 47 5.73 -12.56 -12.04
C GLN A 47 6.95 -12.10 -12.85
N CYS A 48 7.38 -10.85 -12.68
CA CYS A 48 8.62 -10.35 -13.26
C CYS A 48 9.82 -11.18 -12.78
N THR A 49 9.85 -11.56 -11.51
CA THR A 49 10.90 -12.43 -10.95
C THR A 49 10.96 -13.75 -11.70
N VAL A 50 9.82 -14.45 -11.81
CA VAL A 50 9.75 -15.74 -12.52
C VAL A 50 10.22 -15.58 -13.97
N ALA A 51 9.73 -14.57 -14.68
CA ALA A 51 10.10 -14.34 -16.08
C ALA A 51 11.59 -14.00 -16.26
N LEU A 52 12.17 -13.21 -15.36
CA LEU A 52 13.60 -12.86 -15.40
C LEU A 52 14.48 -14.06 -15.04
N GLU A 53 14.09 -14.87 -14.06
CA GLU A 53 14.81 -16.08 -13.67
C GLU A 53 14.81 -17.13 -14.78
N GLU A 54 13.68 -17.32 -15.46
CA GLU A 54 13.58 -18.17 -16.66
C GLU A 54 14.42 -17.64 -17.84
N ALA A 55 14.62 -16.32 -17.91
CA ALA A 55 15.45 -15.69 -18.94
C ALA A 55 16.96 -15.80 -18.68
N VAL A 56 17.42 -16.34 -17.55
CA VAL A 56 18.85 -16.54 -17.27
C VAL A 56 19.47 -17.43 -18.35
N GLY A 57 20.59 -16.96 -18.93
CA GLY A 57 21.25 -17.58 -20.07
C GLY A 57 20.79 -17.06 -21.44
N SER A 58 19.74 -16.24 -21.48
CA SER A 58 19.25 -15.58 -22.71
C SER A 58 19.83 -14.17 -22.87
N GLU A 59 19.73 -13.62 -24.08
CA GLU A 59 20.08 -12.22 -24.35
C GLU A 59 19.01 -11.26 -23.80
N VAL A 60 19.45 -10.22 -23.09
CA VAL A 60 18.62 -9.12 -22.58
C VAL A 60 18.95 -7.84 -23.35
N PRO A 61 17.93 -7.08 -23.79
CA PRO A 61 18.15 -5.85 -24.52
C PRO A 61 18.66 -4.72 -23.60
N VAL A 62 19.51 -3.87 -24.17
CA VAL A 62 19.93 -2.61 -23.54
C VAL A 62 19.36 -1.46 -24.39
N PRO A 63 18.62 -0.50 -23.81
CA PRO A 63 18.13 0.66 -24.53
C PRO A 63 19.28 1.39 -25.23
N ARG A 64 19.21 1.50 -26.56
CA ARG A 64 20.22 2.12 -27.45
C ARG A 64 21.63 1.50 -27.33
N GLY A 65 21.76 0.32 -26.74
CA GLY A 65 23.02 -0.38 -26.52
C GLY A 65 23.06 -1.76 -27.17
N ARG A 66 24.18 -2.47 -26.97
CA ARG A 66 24.29 -3.89 -27.35
C ARG A 66 23.65 -4.77 -26.27
N PRO A 67 22.91 -5.84 -26.63
CA PRO A 67 22.40 -6.77 -25.65
C PRO A 67 23.54 -7.44 -24.86
N PHE A 68 23.19 -8.12 -23.78
CA PHE A 68 24.11 -8.96 -23.00
C PHE A 68 23.42 -10.25 -22.57
N THR A 69 24.19 -11.30 -22.27
CA THR A 69 23.63 -12.55 -21.76
C THR A 69 23.37 -12.42 -20.26
N LEU A 70 22.13 -12.59 -19.84
CA LEU A 70 21.75 -12.56 -18.43
C LEU A 70 22.37 -13.74 -17.68
N ARG A 71 22.97 -13.46 -16.52
CA ARG A 71 23.61 -14.48 -15.67
C ARG A 71 22.95 -14.60 -14.31
N ALA A 72 22.47 -13.49 -13.75
CA ALA A 72 21.77 -13.49 -12.48
C ALA A 72 20.79 -12.33 -12.38
N VAL A 73 19.78 -12.53 -11.54
CA VAL A 73 18.76 -11.53 -11.21
C VAL A 73 18.84 -11.29 -9.70
N VAL A 74 19.02 -10.04 -9.31
CA VAL A 74 19.08 -9.61 -7.91
C VAL A 74 17.80 -8.84 -7.61
N ARG A 75 17.01 -9.32 -6.65
CA ARG A 75 15.81 -8.65 -6.18
C ARG A 75 16.15 -7.70 -5.05
N LEU A 76 15.97 -6.40 -5.29
CA LEU A 76 16.21 -5.38 -4.27
C LEU A 76 14.97 -5.16 -3.39
N ASP A 77 13.78 -5.39 -3.94
CA ASP A 77 12.49 -5.23 -3.25
C ASP A 77 12.25 -6.23 -2.11
N GLU A 78 12.99 -7.36 -2.09
CA GLU A 78 12.95 -8.35 -1.02
C GLU A 78 13.62 -7.89 0.28
N ASN A 79 14.48 -6.87 0.23
CA ASN A 79 15.16 -6.32 1.40
C ASN A 79 14.71 -4.87 1.69
N PRO A 80 13.78 -4.66 2.64
CA PRO A 80 13.27 -3.33 2.98
C PRO A 80 14.35 -2.32 3.40
N GLU A 81 15.47 -2.78 3.96
CA GLU A 81 16.57 -1.90 4.37
C GLU A 81 17.25 -1.21 3.18
N ILE A 82 17.23 -1.83 1.99
CA ILE A 82 17.74 -1.21 0.76
C ILE A 82 16.91 0.03 0.41
N ALA A 83 15.57 -0.09 0.47
CA ALA A 83 14.67 1.03 0.21
C ALA A 83 14.84 2.14 1.27
N ILE A 84 15.04 1.78 2.54
CA ILE A 84 15.31 2.73 3.63
C ILE A 84 16.63 3.48 3.38
N GLN A 85 17.71 2.78 3.05
CA GLN A 85 19.01 3.39 2.75
C GLN A 85 18.92 4.31 1.53
N ALA A 86 18.32 3.85 0.41
CA ALA A 86 18.11 4.67 -0.77
C ALA A 86 17.32 5.96 -0.42
N GLY A 87 16.27 5.84 0.40
CA GLY A 87 15.48 6.97 0.89
C GLY A 87 16.29 7.97 1.73
N GLN A 88 17.16 7.50 2.63
CA GLN A 88 18.06 8.35 3.41
C GLN A 88 19.01 9.16 2.53
N HIS A 89 19.43 8.59 1.40
CA HIS A 89 20.30 9.23 0.41
C HIS A 89 19.54 9.96 -0.71
N LYS A 90 18.19 9.98 -0.68
CA LYS A 90 17.32 10.57 -1.72
C LYS A 90 17.55 9.97 -3.12
N LEU A 91 17.91 8.69 -3.17
CA LEU A 91 18.12 7.93 -4.40
C LEU A 91 16.86 7.15 -4.78
N VAL A 92 16.75 6.80 -6.07
CA VAL A 92 15.69 5.91 -6.54
C VAL A 92 16.12 4.47 -6.29
N ASN A 93 15.21 3.64 -5.78
CA ASN A 93 15.41 2.20 -5.60
C ASN A 93 14.64 1.42 -6.68
N PRO A 94 15.30 0.78 -7.66
CA PRO A 94 14.63 -0.12 -8.59
C PRO A 94 14.28 -1.44 -7.91
N ASP A 95 13.32 -2.19 -8.48
CA ASP A 95 12.93 -3.49 -7.93
C ASP A 95 14.02 -4.56 -8.15
N PHE A 96 14.76 -4.48 -9.25
CA PHE A 96 15.76 -5.48 -9.66
C PHE A 96 17.07 -4.86 -10.14
N VAL A 97 18.14 -5.65 -10.01
CA VAL A 97 19.39 -5.49 -10.77
C VAL A 97 19.65 -6.76 -11.56
N LEU A 98 19.80 -6.61 -12.86
CA LEU A 98 20.18 -7.66 -13.80
C LEU A 98 21.70 -7.65 -13.92
N TYR A 99 22.32 -8.81 -13.70
CA TYR A 99 23.75 -9.01 -13.90
C TYR A 99 23.97 -9.95 -15.08
N GLY A 100 24.91 -9.60 -15.96
CA GLY A 100 25.29 -10.49 -17.03
C GLY A 100 26.64 -10.20 -17.67
N SER A 101 26.88 -10.82 -18.82
CA SER A 101 28.14 -10.75 -19.55
C SER A 101 27.90 -10.42 -21.02
N ARG A 102 28.70 -9.53 -21.60
CA ARG A 102 28.78 -9.29 -23.04
C ARG A 102 30.09 -9.84 -23.58
N ASP A 103 30.02 -10.53 -24.71
CA ASP A 103 31.18 -11.15 -25.39
C ASP A 103 32.00 -12.10 -24.47
N GLY A 104 31.41 -12.57 -23.37
CA GLY A 104 32.03 -13.46 -22.39
C GLY A 104 32.96 -12.79 -21.37
N GLU A 105 33.27 -11.50 -21.53
CA GLU A 105 34.32 -10.82 -20.75
C GLU A 105 33.84 -9.51 -20.09
N GLU A 106 32.92 -8.76 -20.70
CA GLU A 106 32.43 -7.49 -20.16
C GLU A 106 31.26 -7.74 -19.19
N HIS A 107 31.44 -7.41 -17.91
CA HIS A 107 30.38 -7.54 -16.90
C HIS A 107 29.40 -6.36 -16.99
N ILE A 108 28.11 -6.66 -17.05
CA ILE A 108 27.06 -5.66 -17.19
C ILE A 108 26.14 -5.69 -15.98
N LEU A 109 25.83 -4.51 -15.44
CA LEU A 109 24.75 -4.28 -14.49
C LEU A 109 23.69 -3.40 -15.15
N GLN A 110 22.42 -3.79 -15.03
CA GLN A 110 21.29 -3.05 -15.56
C GLN A 110 20.16 -3.05 -14.53
N SER A 111 19.62 -1.89 -14.17
CA SER A 111 18.45 -1.84 -13.30
C SER A 111 17.19 -2.27 -14.06
N ALA A 112 16.28 -2.94 -13.36
CA ALA A 112 14.94 -3.18 -13.88
C ALA A 112 13.89 -2.87 -12.83
N ASP A 113 12.77 -2.30 -13.25
CA ASP A 113 11.71 -1.81 -12.35
C ASP A 113 10.34 -2.31 -12.83
N ALA A 114 9.62 -3.03 -11.97
CA ALA A 114 8.34 -3.61 -12.31
C ALA A 114 7.24 -2.55 -12.23
N LYS A 115 6.55 -2.35 -13.35
CA LYS A 115 5.47 -1.37 -13.47
C LYS A 115 4.27 -1.99 -14.15
N PHE A 116 3.24 -2.26 -13.33
CA PHE A 116 2.03 -2.88 -13.83
C PHE A 116 1.25 -1.94 -14.78
N ALA A 117 1.23 -0.64 -14.48
CA ALA A 117 0.70 0.39 -15.37
C ALA A 117 1.83 1.36 -15.75
N VAL A 118 1.92 1.68 -17.05
CA VAL A 118 3.00 2.51 -17.60
C VAL A 118 2.67 4.01 -17.61
N ASP A 119 1.58 4.45 -17.01
CA ASP A 119 1.14 5.85 -17.02
C ASP A 119 2.00 6.78 -16.16
N THR A 120 2.73 6.23 -15.18
CA THR A 120 3.53 7.01 -14.22
C THR A 120 5.05 6.88 -14.37
N ILE A 121 5.53 6.16 -15.39
CA ILE A 121 6.96 5.87 -15.55
C ILE A 121 7.76 7.08 -16.05
N ARG A 122 9.03 7.18 -15.62
CA ARG A 122 9.97 8.25 -16.00
C ARG A 122 11.40 7.70 -16.09
N SER A 123 12.13 7.98 -17.18
CA SER A 123 13.49 7.43 -17.41
C SER A 123 14.47 7.55 -16.23
N PRO A 124 14.48 8.63 -15.41
CA PRO A 124 15.38 8.71 -14.26
C PRO A 124 15.25 7.55 -13.27
N GLN A 125 14.08 6.88 -13.21
CA GLN A 125 13.85 5.76 -12.30
C GLN A 125 14.70 4.53 -12.60
N VAL A 126 15.07 4.35 -13.88
CA VAL A 126 15.87 3.21 -14.37
C VAL A 126 17.17 3.68 -15.02
N SER A 127 17.58 4.93 -14.78
CA SER A 127 18.79 5.46 -15.39
C SER A 127 20.05 4.77 -14.90
N ALA A 128 21.04 4.61 -15.79
CA ALA A 128 22.36 4.08 -15.41
C ALA A 128 22.97 4.88 -14.25
N ALA A 129 22.86 6.21 -14.30
CA ALA A 129 23.32 7.11 -13.25
C ALA A 129 22.63 6.88 -11.88
N ALA A 130 21.35 6.48 -11.86
CA ALA A 130 20.67 6.15 -10.62
C ALA A 130 21.23 4.87 -9.98
N LEU A 131 21.50 3.84 -10.79
CA LEU A 131 22.12 2.61 -10.29
C LEU A 131 23.58 2.82 -9.89
N GLU A 132 24.36 3.60 -10.66
CA GLU A 132 25.71 4.01 -10.27
C GLU A 132 25.73 4.74 -8.92
N ALA A 133 24.80 5.68 -8.71
CA ALA A 133 24.68 6.40 -7.45
C ALA A 133 24.33 5.49 -6.27
N LEU A 134 23.49 4.47 -6.48
CA LEU A 134 23.19 3.45 -5.46
C LEU A 134 24.42 2.59 -5.13
N LEU A 135 25.17 2.17 -6.14
CA LEU A 135 26.39 1.36 -5.96
C LEU A 135 27.52 2.14 -5.28
N ALA A 136 27.55 3.47 -5.44
CA ALA A 136 28.54 4.34 -4.83
C ALA A 136 28.27 4.68 -3.35
N VAL A 137 27.15 4.26 -2.77
CA VAL A 137 26.86 4.46 -1.34
C VAL A 137 27.86 3.66 -0.50
N GLU A 138 28.58 4.33 0.39
CA GLU A 138 29.52 3.68 1.31
C GLU A 138 28.79 2.70 2.24
N GLY A 139 29.27 1.45 2.31
CA GLY A 139 28.53 0.38 3.01
C GLY A 139 27.16 0.08 2.36
N GLY A 140 27.03 0.32 1.06
CA GLY A 140 25.79 0.19 0.31
C GLY A 140 25.26 -1.24 0.30
N LEU A 141 23.98 -1.39 0.65
CA LEU A 141 23.31 -2.70 0.71
C LEU A 141 23.06 -3.29 -0.68
N VAL A 142 23.00 -2.46 -1.73
CA VAL A 142 22.82 -2.90 -3.12
C VAL A 142 24.03 -3.71 -3.60
N GLY A 143 25.23 -3.19 -3.40
CA GLY A 143 26.47 -3.92 -3.74
C GLY A 143 26.54 -5.26 -3.01
N ALA A 144 26.32 -5.25 -1.69
CA ALA A 144 26.30 -6.47 -0.88
C ALA A 144 25.24 -7.48 -1.34
N ALA A 145 24.04 -7.03 -1.75
CA ALA A 145 22.99 -7.91 -2.27
C ALA A 145 23.40 -8.56 -3.60
N ILE A 146 24.07 -7.81 -4.49
CA ILE A 146 24.60 -8.34 -5.74
C ILE A 146 25.69 -9.38 -5.44
N GLU A 147 26.67 -9.06 -4.60
CA GLU A 147 27.76 -9.97 -4.26
C GLU A 147 27.26 -11.26 -3.60
N ALA A 148 26.27 -11.16 -2.71
CA ALA A 148 25.64 -12.31 -2.08
C ALA A 148 24.95 -13.22 -3.11
N LYS A 149 24.27 -12.65 -4.11
CA LYS A 149 23.64 -13.43 -5.19
C LYS A 149 24.67 -14.09 -6.10
N LEU A 150 25.79 -13.43 -6.36
CA LEU A 150 26.87 -13.93 -7.23
C LEU A 150 27.84 -14.89 -6.51
N GLY A 151 27.86 -14.89 -5.19
CA GLY A 151 28.82 -15.66 -4.39
C GLY A 151 30.22 -15.05 -4.34
N GLY A 152 30.35 -13.74 -4.61
CA GLY A 152 31.62 -13.02 -4.68
C GLY A 152 31.47 -11.62 -5.27
N PRO A 153 32.57 -10.84 -5.35
CA PRO A 153 32.53 -9.50 -5.93
C PRO A 153 32.07 -9.52 -7.39
N VAL A 154 31.43 -8.45 -7.84
CA VAL A 154 31.16 -8.23 -9.27
C VAL A 154 32.51 -8.19 -10.00
N GLY A 155 32.62 -8.91 -11.11
CA GLY A 155 33.86 -8.92 -11.89
C GLY A 155 34.23 -7.51 -12.38
N ASP A 156 35.51 -7.16 -12.25
CA ASP A 156 36.08 -5.85 -12.61
C ASP A 156 36.86 -5.97 -13.93
N PRO A 157 36.61 -5.11 -14.93
CA PRO A 157 35.63 -4.02 -14.97
C PRO A 157 34.20 -4.49 -15.19
N TYR A 158 33.25 -3.82 -14.51
CA TYR A 158 31.84 -3.86 -14.87
C TYR A 158 31.37 -2.50 -15.39
N ARG A 159 30.30 -2.54 -16.18
CA ARG A 159 29.65 -1.36 -16.74
C ARG A 159 28.19 -1.34 -16.34
N VAL A 160 27.74 -0.18 -15.89
CA VAL A 160 26.32 0.07 -15.65
C VAL A 160 25.69 0.58 -16.94
N GLU A 161 24.68 -0.12 -17.43
CA GLU A 161 23.94 0.23 -18.64
C GLU A 161 22.56 0.83 -18.29
N GLN A 162 21.92 1.47 -19.27
CA GLN A 162 20.58 2.02 -19.10
C GLN A 162 19.58 0.91 -18.73
N GLY A 163 18.81 1.12 -17.67
CA GLY A 163 17.82 0.20 -17.16
C GLY A 163 16.52 0.18 -17.94
N VAL A 164 15.62 -0.69 -17.50
CA VAL A 164 14.35 -1.00 -18.18
C VAL A 164 13.18 -1.09 -17.22
N PHE A 165 11.99 -0.77 -17.70
CA PHE A 165 10.72 -1.04 -17.05
C PHE A 165 10.19 -2.39 -17.53
N LEU A 166 9.74 -3.22 -16.59
CA LEU A 166 9.08 -4.49 -16.86
C LEU A 166 7.58 -4.28 -16.74
N SER A 167 6.87 -4.38 -17.86
CA SER A 167 5.43 -4.07 -17.94
C SER A 167 4.64 -5.23 -18.55
N PRO A 168 3.39 -5.48 -18.12
CA PRO A 168 2.62 -6.59 -18.64
C PRO A 168 2.17 -6.31 -20.07
N ILE A 169 2.13 -7.34 -20.91
CA ILE A 169 1.38 -7.32 -22.17
C ILE A 169 -0.10 -7.25 -21.79
N SER A 170 -0.68 -6.06 -21.84
CA SER A 170 -2.04 -5.82 -21.39
C SER A 170 -2.71 -4.68 -22.15
N PRO A 171 -4.06 -4.67 -22.21
CA PRO A 171 -4.81 -3.54 -22.79
C PRO A 171 -4.47 -2.20 -22.13
N LEU A 172 -4.14 -2.20 -20.83
CA LEU A 172 -3.78 -0.99 -20.11
C LEU A 172 -2.42 -0.44 -20.58
N THR A 173 -1.46 -1.35 -20.79
CA THR A 173 -0.14 -1.01 -21.34
C THR A 173 -0.27 -0.48 -22.77
N ASP A 174 -1.02 -1.15 -23.64
CA ASP A 174 -1.25 -0.71 -25.02
C ASP A 174 -1.91 0.67 -25.09
N TYR A 175 -2.77 0.96 -24.13
CA TYR A 175 -3.39 2.27 -24.00
C TYR A 175 -2.38 3.35 -23.61
N PHE A 176 -1.56 3.12 -22.57
CA PHE A 176 -0.68 4.17 -22.05
C PHE A 176 0.67 4.29 -22.76
N LEU A 177 1.22 3.20 -23.29
CA LEU A 177 2.57 3.17 -23.84
C LEU A 177 2.78 4.25 -24.93
N PRO A 178 1.90 4.43 -25.94
CA PRO A 178 2.08 5.48 -26.93
C PRO A 178 2.06 6.90 -26.33
N ARG A 179 1.44 7.10 -25.18
CA ARG A 179 1.35 8.42 -24.51
C ARG A 179 2.60 8.77 -23.73
N VAL A 180 3.33 7.77 -23.26
CA VAL A 180 4.56 7.96 -22.47
C VAL A 180 5.82 7.80 -23.30
N THR A 181 5.75 7.19 -24.47
CA THR A 181 6.92 6.99 -25.36
C THR A 181 6.90 7.86 -26.61
N SER A 182 5.77 8.48 -26.98
CA SER A 182 5.65 9.24 -28.23
C SER A 182 5.36 10.72 -28.00
N GLY A 183 6.02 11.57 -28.79
CA GLY A 183 5.81 13.03 -28.80
C GLY A 183 7.02 13.82 -28.28
N PRO A 184 7.08 15.13 -28.56
CA PRO A 184 8.10 16.01 -27.99
C PRO A 184 8.01 16.03 -26.46
N GLY A 185 9.09 15.63 -25.77
CA GLY A 185 9.12 15.56 -24.31
C GLY A 185 8.54 14.26 -23.72
N ALA A 186 8.48 13.18 -24.50
CA ALA A 186 8.14 11.86 -23.99
C ALA A 186 8.98 11.51 -22.73
N PRO A 187 8.35 11.09 -21.62
CA PRO A 187 9.05 10.83 -20.36
C PRO A 187 9.94 9.57 -20.39
N VAL A 188 9.77 8.70 -21.37
CA VAL A 188 10.55 7.45 -21.57
C VAL A 188 10.81 7.16 -23.04
N ASP A 189 11.93 6.49 -23.32
CA ASP A 189 12.20 5.89 -24.64
C ASP A 189 11.46 4.54 -24.76
N PRO A 190 10.83 4.22 -25.91
CA PRO A 190 10.19 2.93 -26.10
C PRO A 190 11.07 1.71 -25.82
N GLN A 191 12.39 1.81 -26.05
CA GLN A 191 13.35 0.73 -25.78
C GLN A 191 13.60 0.50 -24.28
N GLU A 192 13.20 1.44 -23.42
CA GLU A 192 13.25 1.28 -21.96
C GLU A 192 12.10 0.42 -21.44
N VAL A 193 11.15 -0.05 -22.27
CA VAL A 193 10.01 -0.85 -21.81
C VAL A 193 10.10 -2.26 -22.38
N ILE A 194 10.29 -3.24 -21.50
CA ILE A 194 10.20 -4.67 -21.83
C ILE A 194 8.80 -5.16 -21.46
N LEU A 195 8.12 -5.73 -22.46
CA LEU A 195 6.80 -6.30 -22.27
C LEU A 195 6.91 -7.79 -21.93
N LEU A 196 6.33 -8.18 -20.80
CA LEU A 196 6.31 -9.56 -20.32
C LEU A 196 4.88 -10.12 -20.36
N PRO A 197 4.70 -11.42 -20.67
CA PRO A 197 3.39 -12.04 -20.59
C PRO A 197 2.85 -11.95 -19.16
N VAL A 198 1.53 -11.79 -19.04
CA VAL A 198 0.83 -11.79 -17.75
C VAL A 198 -0.22 -12.89 -17.75
N ASP A 199 -0.23 -13.71 -16.70
CA ASP A 199 -1.30 -14.67 -16.46
C ASP A 199 -2.31 -14.06 -15.47
N PRO A 200 -3.56 -13.76 -15.91
CA PRO A 200 -4.59 -13.25 -15.03
C PRO A 200 -4.86 -14.17 -13.84
N VAL A 201 -4.82 -15.49 -13.98
CA VAL A 201 -5.08 -16.40 -12.87
C VAL A 201 -3.93 -16.35 -11.87
N ALA A 202 -2.69 -16.43 -12.33
CA ALA A 202 -1.53 -16.36 -11.45
C ALA A 202 -1.44 -15.01 -10.72
N MET A 203 -1.84 -13.89 -11.36
CA MET A 203 -1.83 -12.55 -10.75
C MET A 203 -2.70 -12.45 -9.49
N PHE A 204 -3.79 -13.22 -9.39
CA PHE A 204 -4.73 -13.12 -8.27
C PHE A 204 -4.78 -14.38 -7.41
N THR A 205 -4.09 -15.45 -7.79
CA THR A 205 -4.08 -16.69 -7.00
C THR A 205 -3.43 -16.45 -5.63
N GLY A 206 -4.07 -16.96 -4.58
CA GLY A 206 -3.59 -16.81 -3.21
C GLY A 206 -3.70 -15.40 -2.62
N LEU A 207 -4.13 -14.40 -3.38
CA LEU A 207 -4.40 -13.07 -2.82
C LEU A 207 -5.65 -13.09 -1.93
N PRO A 208 -5.67 -12.26 -0.87
CA PRO A 208 -6.88 -11.95 -0.17
C PRO A 208 -7.94 -11.42 -1.15
N MET A 209 -9.21 -11.72 -0.90
CA MET A 209 -10.36 -11.16 -1.63
C MET A 209 -10.59 -11.70 -3.06
N THR A 210 -9.69 -12.52 -3.60
CA THR A 210 -9.87 -13.17 -4.92
C THR A 210 -11.19 -13.95 -5.03
N ARG A 211 -11.69 -14.49 -3.91
CA ARG A 211 -13.00 -15.18 -3.85
C ARG A 211 -14.18 -14.30 -4.27
N LEU A 212 -14.07 -12.98 -4.08
CA LEU A 212 -15.13 -12.03 -4.43
C LEU A 212 -15.17 -11.72 -5.94
N ILE A 213 -14.07 -11.90 -6.67
CA ILE A 213 -14.01 -11.61 -8.12
C ILE A 213 -15.14 -12.32 -8.86
N GLY A 214 -15.34 -13.61 -8.60
CA GLY A 214 -16.40 -14.38 -9.24
C GLY A 214 -17.82 -13.99 -8.80
N ILE A 215 -18.00 -13.47 -7.58
CA ILE A 215 -19.29 -12.96 -7.10
C ILE A 215 -19.65 -11.68 -7.87
N LEU A 216 -18.70 -10.74 -7.93
CA LEU A 216 -18.85 -9.44 -8.57
C LEU A 216 -18.93 -9.53 -10.10
N ALA A 217 -18.13 -10.38 -10.75
CA ALA A 217 -18.20 -10.56 -12.19
C ALA A 217 -19.54 -11.14 -12.68
N ARG A 218 -20.21 -11.96 -11.86
CA ARG A 218 -21.47 -12.62 -12.22
C ARG A 218 -22.67 -11.68 -12.33
N ILE A 219 -22.68 -10.56 -11.60
CA ILE A 219 -23.76 -9.57 -11.70
C ILE A 219 -23.62 -8.75 -12.98
N ASP A 220 -22.41 -8.33 -13.32
CA ASP A 220 -22.17 -7.53 -14.53
C ASP A 220 -22.32 -8.36 -15.81
N ARG A 221 -21.88 -9.63 -15.81
CA ARG A 221 -21.91 -10.52 -17.00
C ARG A 221 -21.29 -9.87 -18.23
N LEU A 222 -20.11 -9.27 -18.06
CA LEU A 222 -19.36 -8.71 -19.18
C LEU A 222 -19.01 -9.82 -20.20
N PRO A 223 -18.85 -9.49 -21.50
CA PRO A 223 -18.48 -10.45 -22.55
C PRO A 223 -17.01 -10.93 -22.48
N VAL A 224 -16.37 -10.85 -21.32
CA VAL A 224 -15.02 -11.32 -21.04
C VAL A 224 -14.96 -11.95 -19.66
N SER A 225 -14.08 -12.93 -19.49
CA SER A 225 -13.84 -13.59 -18.22
C SER A 225 -12.65 -12.97 -17.49
N PRO A 226 -12.73 -12.74 -16.17
CA PRO A 226 -11.57 -12.38 -15.35
C PRO A 226 -10.44 -13.41 -15.39
N ARG A 227 -10.70 -14.65 -15.82
CA ARG A 227 -9.65 -15.68 -15.97
C ARG A 227 -8.80 -15.50 -17.23
N GLU A 228 -9.33 -14.79 -18.22
CA GLU A 228 -8.72 -14.67 -19.55
C GLU A 228 -8.34 -13.22 -19.88
N ASN A 229 -8.97 -12.25 -19.20
CA ASN A 229 -8.76 -10.83 -19.43
C ASN A 229 -8.24 -10.16 -18.16
N ILE A 230 -6.95 -9.77 -18.18
CA ILE A 230 -6.27 -9.14 -17.05
C ILE A 230 -6.95 -7.85 -16.59
N LEU A 231 -7.49 -7.05 -17.51
CA LEU A 231 -8.15 -5.78 -17.19
C LEU A 231 -9.46 -6.00 -16.43
N SER A 232 -10.25 -7.01 -16.85
CA SER A 232 -11.45 -7.44 -16.13
C SER A 232 -11.09 -7.98 -14.74
N ALA A 233 -10.03 -8.79 -14.64
CA ALA A 233 -9.55 -9.32 -13.38
C ALA A 233 -9.15 -8.23 -12.39
N MET A 234 -8.38 -7.23 -12.85
CA MET A 234 -8.02 -6.06 -12.07
C MET A 234 -9.22 -5.26 -11.60
N TYR A 235 -10.19 -4.99 -12.48
CA TYR A 235 -11.38 -4.23 -12.13
C TYR A 235 -12.14 -4.89 -10.98
N TYR A 236 -12.42 -6.19 -11.10
CA TYR A 236 -13.12 -6.93 -10.05
C TYR A 236 -12.28 -7.13 -8.79
N PHE A 237 -10.97 -7.24 -8.91
CA PHE A 237 -10.09 -7.28 -7.75
C PHE A 237 -10.09 -5.95 -7.00
N ARG A 238 -10.08 -4.81 -7.69
CA ARG A 238 -10.23 -3.48 -7.06
C ARG A 238 -11.55 -3.37 -6.31
N LEU A 239 -12.65 -3.78 -6.93
CA LEU A 239 -13.96 -3.83 -6.26
C LEU A 239 -13.93 -4.75 -5.03
N ALA A 240 -13.29 -5.91 -5.11
CA ALA A 240 -13.15 -6.83 -4.00
C ALA A 240 -12.36 -6.23 -2.82
N CYS A 241 -11.26 -5.54 -3.10
CA CYS A 241 -10.49 -4.80 -2.09
C CYS A 241 -11.31 -3.66 -1.47
N ALA A 242 -12.10 -2.94 -2.26
CA ALA A 242 -13.00 -1.91 -1.76
C ALA A 242 -14.06 -2.50 -0.80
N CYS A 243 -14.69 -3.62 -1.17
CA CYS A 243 -15.60 -4.36 -0.29
C CYS A 243 -14.93 -4.78 1.03
N ALA A 244 -13.69 -5.28 0.96
CA ALA A 244 -12.95 -5.69 2.15
C ALA A 244 -12.71 -4.53 3.12
N TRP A 245 -12.26 -3.38 2.61
CA TRP A 245 -12.11 -2.18 3.42
C TRP A 245 -13.44 -1.72 4.01
N MET A 246 -14.51 -1.67 3.21
CA MET A 246 -15.84 -1.27 3.66
C MET A 246 -16.40 -2.20 4.74
N TRP A 247 -16.13 -3.50 4.63
CA TRP A 247 -16.49 -4.47 5.65
C TRP A 247 -15.76 -4.20 6.96
N VAL A 248 -14.45 -3.98 6.93
CA VAL A 248 -13.68 -3.64 8.15
C VAL A 248 -14.22 -2.36 8.78
N GLU A 249 -14.48 -1.32 7.99
CA GLU A 249 -15.04 -0.06 8.48
C GLU A 249 -16.41 -0.24 9.12
N GLU A 250 -17.28 -1.03 8.51
CA GLU A 250 -18.63 -1.32 9.02
C GLU A 250 -18.61 -2.15 10.31
N HIS A 251 -17.56 -2.94 10.55
CA HIS A 251 -17.44 -3.80 11.73
C HIS A 251 -16.55 -3.21 12.82
N THR A 252 -15.73 -2.20 12.51
CA THR A 252 -14.88 -1.52 13.48
C THR A 252 -15.74 -0.69 14.45
N PRO A 253 -15.75 -1.01 15.76
CA PRO A 253 -16.52 -0.26 16.76
C PRO A 253 -16.20 1.24 16.75
N LEU A 254 -17.18 2.07 17.12
CA LEU A 254 -16.97 3.52 17.29
C LEU A 254 -16.06 3.82 18.49
N LEU A 255 -16.13 2.97 19.51
CA LEU A 255 -15.30 3.00 20.71
C LEU A 255 -15.05 1.56 21.19
N SER A 256 -13.80 1.13 21.20
CA SER A 256 -13.35 -0.16 21.76
C SER A 256 -11.85 -0.07 22.10
N ASN A 257 -11.37 -0.99 22.93
CA ASN A 257 -9.93 -1.20 23.17
C ASN A 257 -9.32 -2.21 22.20
N ASP A 258 -10.15 -3.00 21.52
CA ASP A 258 -9.70 -4.02 20.60
C ASP A 258 -9.21 -3.41 19.29
N PRO A 259 -8.22 -4.04 18.63
CA PRO A 259 -7.85 -3.64 17.29
C PRO A 259 -9.03 -3.76 16.32
N PRO A 260 -9.01 -3.05 15.18
CA PRO A 260 -9.97 -3.29 14.11
C PRO A 260 -10.03 -4.78 13.73
N PRO A 261 -11.23 -5.30 13.41
CA PRO A 261 -11.38 -6.70 13.06
C PRO A 261 -10.57 -7.03 11.80
N GLU A 262 -9.93 -8.19 11.81
CA GLU A 262 -9.40 -8.79 10.58
C GLU A 262 -10.54 -9.14 9.62
N VAL A 263 -10.27 -9.08 8.31
CA VAL A 263 -11.28 -9.41 7.30
C VAL A 263 -11.60 -10.90 7.41
N ASP A 264 -12.85 -11.24 7.75
CA ASP A 264 -13.37 -12.61 7.60
C ASP A 264 -13.73 -12.85 6.12
N PRO A 265 -12.99 -13.70 5.38
CA PRO A 265 -13.26 -13.91 3.96
C PRO A 265 -14.62 -14.57 3.70
N THR A 266 -15.14 -15.34 4.66
CA THR A 266 -16.43 -16.03 4.52
C THR A 266 -17.56 -15.04 4.77
N GLY A 267 -17.53 -14.34 5.91
CA GLY A 267 -18.50 -13.29 6.23
C GLY A 267 -18.53 -12.17 5.20
N LEU A 268 -17.38 -11.78 4.66
CA LEU A 268 -17.30 -10.82 3.56
C LEU A 268 -17.95 -11.34 2.27
N ALA A 269 -17.71 -12.60 1.90
CA ALA A 269 -18.31 -13.19 0.70
C ALA A 269 -19.83 -13.32 0.82
N ASP A 270 -20.33 -13.68 2.01
CA ASP A 270 -21.77 -13.75 2.31
C ASP A 270 -22.41 -12.36 2.27
N GLU A 271 -21.76 -11.37 2.87
CA GLU A 271 -22.21 -9.98 2.85
C GLU A 271 -22.25 -9.39 1.45
N THR A 272 -21.19 -9.62 0.68
CA THR A 272 -21.12 -9.21 -0.73
C THR A 272 -22.24 -9.89 -1.52
N SER A 273 -22.46 -11.19 -1.34
CA SER A 273 -23.54 -11.93 -2.01
C SER A 273 -24.93 -11.42 -1.63
N ARG A 274 -25.11 -10.95 -0.39
CA ARG A 274 -26.35 -10.33 0.07
C ARG A 274 -26.60 -9.00 -0.63
N ARG A 275 -25.59 -8.13 -0.69
CA ARG A 275 -25.68 -6.81 -1.33
C ARG A 275 -25.90 -6.90 -2.84
N VAL A 276 -25.23 -7.85 -3.50
CA VAL A 276 -25.42 -8.14 -4.93
C VAL A 276 -26.88 -8.45 -5.30
N ARG A 277 -27.71 -8.98 -4.38
CA ARG A 277 -29.13 -9.23 -4.67
C ARG A 277 -29.95 -7.94 -4.85
N GLY A 278 -29.48 -6.80 -4.35
CA GLY A 278 -30.15 -5.52 -4.42
C GLY A 278 -29.64 -4.57 -5.51
N ALA A 279 -28.50 -4.89 -6.14
CA ALA A 279 -27.83 -4.02 -7.11
C ALA A 279 -28.01 -4.51 -8.55
N HIS A 280 -27.73 -3.64 -9.53
CA HIS A 280 -27.70 -3.98 -10.96
C HIS A 280 -26.28 -4.17 -11.49
N THR A 281 -25.28 -3.56 -10.86
CA THR A 281 -23.85 -3.72 -11.21
C THR A 281 -22.98 -3.98 -9.97
N ALA A 282 -21.79 -4.54 -10.19
CA ALA A 282 -20.80 -4.70 -9.15
C ALA A 282 -20.26 -3.37 -8.61
N TYR A 283 -20.23 -2.33 -9.46
CA TYR A 283 -19.84 -0.98 -9.03
C TYR A 283 -20.87 -0.38 -8.08
N GLU A 284 -22.16 -0.50 -8.39
CA GLU A 284 -23.25 -0.05 -7.51
C GLU A 284 -23.19 -0.69 -6.12
N VAL A 285 -22.85 -1.99 -6.03
CA VAL A 285 -22.66 -2.66 -4.73
C VAL A 285 -21.63 -1.92 -3.87
N VAL A 286 -20.50 -1.52 -4.46
CA VAL A 286 -19.43 -0.82 -3.77
C VAL A 286 -19.84 0.61 -3.44
N GLN A 287 -20.51 1.30 -4.38
CA GLN A 287 -20.98 2.67 -4.19
C GLN A 287 -22.00 2.78 -3.04
N GLU A 288 -23.04 1.93 -3.02
CA GLU A 288 -24.06 1.91 -1.95
C GLU A 288 -23.47 1.49 -0.59
N TRP A 289 -22.48 0.59 -0.62
CA TRP A 289 -21.76 0.21 0.59
C TRP A 289 -20.93 1.37 1.13
N TYR A 290 -20.26 2.13 0.25
CA TYR A 290 -19.51 3.33 0.63
C TYR A 290 -20.39 4.34 1.37
N GLU A 291 -21.58 4.66 0.85
CA GLU A 291 -22.52 5.59 1.51
C GLU A 291 -22.90 5.15 2.94
N THR A 292 -22.95 3.84 3.14
CA THR A 292 -23.21 3.27 4.47
C THR A 292 -21.99 3.41 5.38
N VAL A 293 -20.79 3.18 4.86
CA VAL A 293 -19.52 3.36 5.57
C VAL A 293 -19.24 4.83 5.89
N GLU A 294 -19.63 5.78 5.03
CA GLU A 294 -19.49 7.21 5.30
C GLU A 294 -20.29 7.64 6.53
N ARG A 295 -21.50 7.10 6.70
CA ARG A 295 -22.32 7.36 7.89
C ARG A 295 -21.63 6.86 9.16
N VAL A 296 -21.13 5.62 9.14
CA VAL A 296 -20.36 5.04 10.26
C VAL A 296 -19.09 5.85 10.54
N SER A 297 -18.37 6.25 9.50
CA SER A 297 -17.14 7.05 9.61
C SER A 297 -17.40 8.41 10.23
N ARG A 298 -18.51 9.08 9.86
CA ARG A 298 -18.94 10.34 10.46
C ARG A 298 -19.27 10.17 11.94
N SER A 299 -20.06 9.15 12.29
CA SER A 299 -20.37 8.83 13.69
C SER A 299 -19.11 8.53 14.50
N ARG A 300 -18.13 7.83 13.92
CA ARG A 300 -16.84 7.56 14.56
C ARG A 300 -16.06 8.83 14.82
N GLN A 301 -16.05 9.76 13.87
CA GLN A 301 -15.38 11.05 14.04
C GLN A 301 -16.03 11.90 15.14
N GLU A 302 -17.37 11.90 15.23
CA GLU A 302 -18.11 12.57 16.30
C GLU A 302 -17.78 11.96 17.67
N VAL A 303 -17.82 10.63 17.80
CA VAL A 303 -17.43 9.94 19.04
C VAL A 303 -15.98 10.27 19.42
N ARG A 304 -15.04 10.23 18.47
CA ARG A 304 -13.63 10.61 18.70
C ARG A 304 -13.48 12.06 19.17
N SER A 305 -14.28 12.98 18.65
CA SER A 305 -14.27 14.39 19.06
C SER A 305 -14.78 14.62 20.49
N MET A 306 -15.62 13.72 21.01
CA MET A 306 -16.08 13.75 22.40
C MET A 306 -15.14 12.96 23.33
N ALA A 307 -14.49 11.92 22.81
CA ALA A 307 -13.50 11.10 23.50
C ALA A 307 -12.12 11.79 23.58
N VAL A 308 -12.10 13.05 24.02
CA VAL A 308 -10.87 13.83 24.23
C VAL A 308 -10.40 13.68 25.67
N MET A 309 -9.16 13.24 25.85
CA MET A 309 -8.53 13.10 27.16
C MET A 309 -8.59 14.44 27.94
N PRO A 310 -9.17 14.47 29.14
CA PRO A 310 -9.50 15.72 29.82
C PRO A 310 -8.27 16.45 30.39
N VAL A 311 -7.17 15.74 30.65
CA VAL A 311 -5.90 16.34 31.10
C VAL A 311 -5.17 16.94 29.89
N ARG A 312 -5.00 18.27 29.89
CA ARG A 312 -4.40 18.99 28.75
C ARG A 312 -2.88 18.89 28.77
N MET A 313 -2.26 19.01 27.60
CA MET A 313 -0.80 19.01 27.47
C MET A 313 -0.11 20.10 28.31
N ARG A 314 -0.74 21.28 28.44
CA ARG A 314 -0.24 22.37 29.29
C ARG A 314 -0.15 21.96 30.77
N GLU A 315 -1.08 21.16 31.27
CA GLU A 315 -1.06 20.68 32.66
C GLU A 315 0.06 19.68 32.88
N ILE A 316 0.26 18.76 31.93
CA ILE A 316 1.37 17.79 31.97
C ILE A 316 2.72 18.53 31.96
N ARG A 317 2.89 19.54 31.09
CA ARG A 317 4.11 20.36 31.07
C ARG A 317 4.36 21.06 32.41
N ALA A 318 3.34 21.69 32.98
CA ALA A 318 3.47 22.35 34.28
C ALA A 318 3.88 21.36 35.40
N MET A 319 3.39 20.11 35.37
CA MET A 319 3.81 19.09 36.32
C MET A 319 5.28 18.67 36.12
N VAL A 320 5.70 18.45 34.87
CA VAL A 320 7.09 18.08 34.52
C VAL A 320 8.07 19.19 34.92
N GLU A 321 7.73 20.44 34.63
CA GLU A 321 8.51 21.63 35.04
C GLU A 321 8.61 21.72 36.56
N ALA A 322 7.49 21.57 37.28
CA ALA A 322 7.47 21.61 38.75
C ALA A 322 8.29 20.48 39.40
N ALA A 323 8.42 19.33 38.72
CA ALA A 323 9.25 18.21 39.15
C ALA A 323 10.75 18.38 38.85
N GLY A 324 11.16 19.52 38.26
CA GLY A 324 12.56 19.83 37.95
C GLY A 324 13.11 19.13 36.69
N LEU A 325 12.25 18.54 35.86
CA LEU A 325 12.64 17.80 34.65
C LEU A 325 12.74 18.69 33.40
N GLY A 326 12.45 19.99 33.52
CA GLY A 326 12.52 20.96 32.41
C GLY A 326 11.61 20.62 31.23
N GLU A 327 12.05 20.93 30.00
CA GLU A 327 11.32 20.63 28.76
C GLU A 327 11.73 19.27 28.14
N ASP A 328 11.95 18.23 28.95
CA ASP A 328 12.31 16.90 28.43
C ASP A 328 11.15 16.33 27.58
N ARG A 329 11.34 16.36 26.26
CA ARG A 329 10.38 15.85 25.27
C ARG A 329 10.16 14.33 25.38
N GLY A 330 11.16 13.58 25.84
CA GLY A 330 11.08 12.14 26.06
C GLY A 330 10.17 11.80 27.23
N VAL A 331 10.35 12.47 28.36
CA VAL A 331 9.47 12.35 29.55
C VAL A 331 8.03 12.70 29.17
N LEU A 332 7.82 13.86 28.52
CA LEU A 332 6.49 14.29 28.08
C LEU A 332 5.80 13.25 27.20
N ARG A 333 6.53 12.62 26.27
CA ARG A 333 6.00 11.57 25.40
C ARG A 333 5.63 10.30 26.19
N ARG A 334 6.47 9.86 27.14
CA ARG A 334 6.19 8.68 27.98
C ARG A 334 4.98 8.89 28.88
N VAL A 335 4.92 10.00 29.61
CA VAL A 335 3.80 10.36 30.49
C VAL A 335 2.51 10.48 29.67
N ARG A 336 2.54 11.23 28.55
CA ARG A 336 1.37 11.39 27.69
C ARG A 336 0.88 10.06 27.13
N GLY A 337 1.78 9.22 26.62
CA GLY A 337 1.42 7.91 26.06
C GLY A 337 0.81 6.97 27.11
N ALA A 338 1.34 6.98 28.33
CA ALA A 338 0.77 6.19 29.44
C ALA A 338 -0.63 6.70 29.85
N LEU A 339 -0.81 8.02 29.94
CA LEU A 339 -2.12 8.63 30.23
C LEU A 339 -3.15 8.33 29.14
N GLU A 340 -2.78 8.44 27.87
CA GLU A 340 -3.69 8.17 26.74
C GLU A 340 -4.15 6.72 26.72
N ARG A 341 -3.24 5.76 26.99
CA ARG A 341 -3.60 4.35 27.13
C ARG A 341 -4.58 4.13 28.27
N ARG A 342 -4.27 4.65 29.47
CA ARG A 342 -5.16 4.52 30.64
C ARG A 342 -6.52 5.16 30.39
N TYR A 343 -6.53 6.36 29.79
CA TYR A 343 -7.76 7.08 29.45
C TYR A 343 -8.66 6.26 28.53
N ARG A 344 -8.12 5.71 27.43
CA ARG A 344 -8.90 4.88 26.50
C ARG A 344 -9.51 3.67 27.20
N THR A 345 -8.71 2.93 27.96
CA THR A 345 -9.20 1.78 28.72
C THR A 345 -10.33 2.17 29.66
N ARG A 346 -10.16 3.25 30.43
CA ARG A 346 -11.16 3.68 31.41
C ARG A 346 -12.42 4.27 30.80
N LEU A 347 -12.29 4.95 29.66
CA LEU A 347 -13.44 5.44 28.92
C LEU A 347 -14.31 4.28 28.43
N VAL A 348 -13.70 3.24 27.86
CA VAL A 348 -14.40 2.01 27.43
C VAL A 348 -15.01 1.28 28.64
N GLU A 349 -14.30 1.14 29.75
CA GLU A 349 -14.84 0.51 30.98
C GLU A 349 -16.07 1.26 31.53
N THR A 350 -16.10 2.58 31.37
CA THR A 350 -17.17 3.43 31.91
C THR A 350 -18.39 3.49 31.00
N VAL A 351 -18.17 3.65 29.68
CA VAL A 351 -19.24 3.84 28.69
C VAL A 351 -19.72 2.49 28.13
N GLY A 352 -18.88 1.45 28.21
CA GLY A 352 -19.01 0.24 27.42
C GLY A 352 -18.49 0.44 26.00
N GLU A 353 -18.29 -0.68 25.30
CA GLU A 353 -17.98 -0.63 23.88
C GLU A 353 -19.17 -0.08 23.09
N ILE A 354 -18.86 0.74 22.08
CA ILE A 354 -19.87 1.30 21.18
C ILE A 354 -19.69 0.62 19.83
N PRO A 355 -20.60 -0.29 19.43
CA PRO A 355 -20.50 -0.96 18.14
C PRO A 355 -20.64 0.05 16.99
N ALA A 356 -20.13 -0.30 15.81
CA ALA A 356 -20.16 0.56 14.62
C ALA A 356 -21.57 1.05 14.25
N ARG A 357 -22.59 0.22 14.54
CA ARG A 357 -24.01 0.54 14.41
C ARG A 357 -24.70 0.38 15.76
N PRO A 358 -24.72 1.43 16.58
CA PRO A 358 -25.36 1.35 17.89
C PRO A 358 -26.89 1.31 17.76
N ASN A 359 -27.54 0.56 18.64
CA ASN A 359 -29.00 0.53 18.77
C ASN A 359 -29.57 1.77 19.49
N ARG A 360 -28.69 2.65 19.98
CA ARG A 360 -29.03 3.88 20.70
C ARG A 360 -28.79 5.10 19.79
N PRO A 361 -29.56 6.19 19.93
CA PRO A 361 -29.33 7.43 19.18
C PRO A 361 -27.94 8.01 19.45
N LEU A 362 -27.25 8.43 18.39
CA LEU A 362 -25.90 8.99 18.48
C LEU A 362 -25.78 10.17 19.46
N PRO A 363 -26.70 11.14 19.52
CA PRO A 363 -26.59 12.25 20.47
C PRO A 363 -26.51 11.81 21.95
N ALA A 364 -27.26 10.78 22.34
CA ALA A 364 -27.21 10.24 23.69
C ALA A 364 -25.86 9.56 23.98
N ILE A 365 -25.31 8.85 22.99
CA ILE A 365 -23.98 8.23 23.09
C ILE A 365 -22.90 9.31 23.24
N LEU A 366 -22.97 10.39 22.46
CA LEU A 366 -22.02 11.49 22.53
C LEU A 366 -22.05 12.18 23.90
N GLU A 367 -23.24 12.36 24.47
CA GLU A 367 -23.41 12.89 25.83
C GLU A 367 -22.79 11.97 26.89
N ASP A 368 -23.05 10.66 26.82
CA ASP A 368 -22.45 9.67 27.71
C ASP A 368 -20.91 9.69 27.63
N VAL A 369 -20.35 9.71 26.42
CA VAL A 369 -18.90 9.76 26.18
C VAL A 369 -18.30 11.05 26.75
N ALA A 370 -18.95 12.20 26.50
CA ALA A 370 -18.48 13.49 27.02
C ALA A 370 -18.54 13.56 28.56
N ASN A 371 -19.60 13.01 29.16
CA ASN A 371 -19.77 12.94 30.61
C ASN A 371 -18.74 12.02 31.25
N ALA A 372 -18.56 10.81 30.72
CA ALA A 372 -17.54 9.86 31.17
C ALA A 372 -16.13 10.46 31.04
N SER A 373 -15.81 11.08 29.90
CA SER A 373 -14.52 11.72 29.67
C SER A 373 -14.22 12.79 30.72
N ARG A 374 -15.18 13.69 31.00
CA ARG A 374 -15.04 14.71 32.05
C ARG A 374 -14.92 14.09 33.45
N GLY A 375 -15.69 13.05 33.74
CA GLY A 375 -15.67 12.32 35.00
C GLY A 375 -14.31 11.68 35.31
N LEU A 376 -13.53 11.31 34.28
CA LEU A 376 -12.20 10.72 34.43
C LEU A 376 -11.09 11.74 34.78
N TYR A 377 -11.38 13.05 34.74
CA TYR A 377 -10.36 14.08 35.00
C TYR A 377 -9.63 13.94 36.34
N PRO A 378 -10.31 13.73 37.49
CA PRO A 378 -9.62 13.62 38.77
C PRO A 378 -8.70 12.39 38.86
N GLU A 379 -9.12 11.25 38.31
CA GLU A 379 -8.31 10.01 38.25
C GLU A 379 -7.06 10.24 37.40
N LEU A 380 -7.24 10.76 36.18
CA LEU A 380 -6.14 10.96 35.23
C LEU A 380 -5.16 12.04 35.67
N ARG A 381 -5.64 13.10 36.33
CA ARG A 381 -4.77 14.14 36.88
C ARG A 381 -3.88 13.59 37.99
N ARG A 382 -4.40 12.70 38.84
CA ARG A 382 -3.61 12.02 39.88
C ARG A 382 -2.56 11.11 39.25
N LEU A 383 -2.96 10.27 38.29
CA LEU A 383 -2.03 9.40 37.57
C LEU A 383 -0.95 10.22 36.84
N ALA A 384 -1.29 11.38 36.29
CA ALA A 384 -0.30 12.25 35.64
C ALA A 384 0.78 12.69 36.63
N ALA A 385 0.40 13.09 37.84
CA ALA A 385 1.34 13.45 38.90
C ALA A 385 2.23 12.25 39.29
N GLU A 386 1.63 11.08 39.53
CA GLU A 386 2.37 9.85 39.88
C GLU A 386 3.39 9.45 38.79
N LEU A 387 3.01 9.55 37.51
CA LEU A 387 3.90 9.24 36.39
C LEU A 387 5.06 10.23 36.29
N VAL A 388 4.80 11.53 36.51
CA VAL A 388 5.85 12.55 36.49
C VAL A 388 6.80 12.38 37.68
N GLU A 389 6.30 12.13 38.88
CA GLU A 389 7.11 11.86 40.06
C GLU A 389 8.03 10.65 39.85
N ARG A 390 7.52 9.60 39.22
CA ARG A 390 8.30 8.41 38.86
C ARG A 390 9.45 8.73 37.92
N GLU A 391 9.21 9.50 36.87
CA GLU A 391 10.23 9.92 35.91
C GLU A 391 11.26 10.85 36.58
N ALA A 392 10.84 11.68 37.53
CA ALA A 392 11.73 12.55 38.30
C ALA A 392 12.64 11.75 39.26
N ALA A 393 12.10 10.72 39.91
CA ALA A 393 12.87 9.81 40.76
C ALA A 393 13.90 9.02 39.93
N GLU A 394 13.52 8.53 38.75
CA GLU A 394 14.43 7.88 37.81
C GLU A 394 15.56 8.81 37.37
N ALA A 395 15.27 10.08 37.06
CA ALA A 395 16.28 11.07 36.70
C ALA A 395 17.26 11.41 37.84
N ARG A 396 16.83 11.28 39.11
CA ARG A 396 17.69 11.47 40.29
C ARG A 396 18.51 10.24 40.68
N GLY A 397 18.30 9.10 40.01
CA GLY A 397 18.97 7.83 40.34
C GLY A 397 18.45 7.17 41.62
N GLU A 398 17.21 7.45 42.02
CA GLU A 398 16.57 6.91 43.24
C GLU A 398 15.93 5.53 43.03
N ARG A 399 16.50 4.68 42.17
CA ARG A 399 16.00 3.32 41.91
C ARG A 399 17.08 2.25 42.01
#